data_AF-A0A2W0FGA7-F1
#
_entry.id   AF-A0A2W0FGA7-F1
#
_cell.length_a   1.000
_cell.length_b   1.000
_cell.length_c   1.000
_cell.angle_alpha   90.00
_cell.angle_beta   90.00
_cell.angle_gamma   90.00
#
_symmetry.space_group_name_H-M   'P 1'
#
loop_
_entity.id
_entity.type
_entity.pdbx_description
1 polymer ?
#
loop_
_entity_poly.entity_id
_entity_poly.type
_entity_poly.pdbx_seq_one_letter_code
_entity_poly.pdbx_strand_id
1 'polypeptide(L)'
;MLCCRHWLLAVLLVFAGCVHRAPAPVAVAPVSPATWRQVDNQLLDASRSATRQAEVYAQGSMEHWRTRVYQQTDEQFIPWFSGYWTQEWLSLKVGWYSLNNRGDAGQSSRRLAEYLQEQYQERVLAPVALEIDADEIAGEAMEFYVQLLRQQLVQIGNRYQLPAPQLDQHLGQVQAIDLGPAAEQRASLAQLLRVEPIARLPAYGPLLQQLRGAAATERDSPAPGVAQVAQVTSDKLQAQFATRGVAGAVAAATPRVAN
;
A
#
# COMPACT_ATOMS: atom_id res chain seq x y z
N MET A 1 14.79 82.07 -2.46
CA MET A 1 13.67 81.14 -2.69
C MET A 1 13.94 79.68 -2.25
N LEU A 2 15.12 79.33 -1.71
CA LEU A 2 15.41 77.94 -1.25
C LEU A 2 14.99 77.63 0.21
N CYS A 3 14.96 78.62 1.11
CA CYS A 3 14.67 78.37 2.54
C CYS A 3 13.23 77.90 2.82
N CYS A 4 12.24 78.42 2.09
CA CYS A 4 10.83 78.08 2.32
C CYS A 4 10.48 76.65 1.87
N ARG A 5 11.21 76.11 0.89
CA ARG A 5 10.96 74.78 0.32
C ARG A 5 11.50 73.65 1.20
N HIS A 6 12.59 73.88 1.95
CA HIS A 6 13.13 72.92 2.92
C HIS A 6 12.30 72.88 4.21
N TRP A 7 11.69 73.99 4.59
CA TRP A 7 10.80 74.04 5.76
C TRP A 7 9.48 73.29 5.51
N LEU A 8 8.90 73.41 4.31
CA LEU A 8 7.72 72.64 3.90
C LEU A 8 7.99 71.13 3.77
N LEU A 9 9.19 70.73 3.32
CA LEU A 9 9.59 69.31 3.25
C LEU A 9 9.85 68.71 4.64
N ALA A 10 10.40 69.47 5.57
CA ALA A 10 10.61 69.02 6.95
C ALA A 10 9.29 68.85 7.72
N VAL A 11 8.30 69.72 7.50
CA VAL A 11 6.98 69.62 8.14
C VAL A 11 6.16 68.44 7.58
N LEU A 12 6.27 68.14 6.27
CA LEU A 12 5.60 66.98 5.67
C LEU A 12 6.16 65.62 6.13
N LEU A 13 7.45 65.55 6.49
CA LEU A 13 8.08 64.33 7.00
C LEU A 13 7.71 64.00 8.46
N VAL A 14 7.24 64.98 9.24
CA VAL A 14 6.85 64.78 10.65
C VAL A 14 5.40 64.24 10.78
N PHE A 15 4.52 64.48 9.79
CA PHE A 15 3.13 64.02 9.85
C PHE A 15 2.85 62.63 9.25
N ALA A 16 3.83 61.99 8.61
CA ALA A 16 3.70 60.60 8.12
C ALA A 16 3.98 59.55 9.21
N GLY A 17 4.34 59.98 10.43
CA GLY A 17 4.65 59.13 11.58
C GLY A 17 3.46 58.79 12.47
N CYS A 18 2.21 58.84 11.96
CA CYS A 18 1.07 58.30 12.70
C CYS A 18 1.20 56.78 12.74
N VAL A 19 1.81 56.32 13.83
CA VAL A 19 1.88 54.94 14.33
C VAL A 19 0.56 54.23 14.03
N HIS A 20 0.54 53.50 12.91
CA HIS A 20 -0.45 52.47 12.66
C HIS A 20 -0.13 51.35 13.66
N ARG A 21 -0.63 51.50 14.89
CA ARG A 21 -0.49 50.48 15.92
C ARG A 21 -1.30 49.30 15.40
N ALA A 22 -0.60 48.32 14.83
CA ALA A 22 -1.21 47.06 14.44
C ALA A 22 -2.08 46.58 15.61
N PRO A 23 -3.35 46.17 15.37
CA PRO A 23 -4.19 45.63 16.42
C PRO A 23 -3.38 44.57 17.17
N ALA A 24 -3.28 44.70 18.49
CA ALA A 24 -2.63 43.67 19.30
C ALA A 24 -3.30 42.34 18.94
N PRO A 25 -2.51 41.27 18.67
CA PRO A 25 -3.10 39.99 18.32
C PRO A 25 -4.09 39.60 19.41
N VAL A 26 -5.35 39.41 19.04
CA VAL A 26 -6.42 39.04 19.96
C VAL A 26 -5.98 37.73 20.60
N ALA A 27 -5.69 37.76 21.91
CA ALA A 27 -5.24 36.57 22.62
C ALA A 27 -6.35 35.53 22.57
N VAL A 28 -6.12 34.45 21.82
CA VAL A 28 -7.06 33.34 21.74
C VAL A 28 -7.15 32.70 23.11
N ALA A 29 -8.35 32.68 23.71
CA ALA A 29 -8.53 32.08 25.03
C ALA A 29 -8.07 30.61 25.01
N PRO A 30 -7.32 30.15 26.02
CA PRO A 30 -6.86 28.76 26.07
C PRO A 30 -8.04 27.81 26.26
N VAL A 31 -8.08 26.74 25.48
CA VAL A 31 -9.09 25.68 25.61
C VAL A 31 -8.90 24.95 26.94
N SER A 32 -10.00 24.65 27.63
CA SER A 32 -9.94 24.03 28.97
C SER A 32 -9.42 22.58 28.91
N PRO A 33 -8.73 22.09 29.96
CA PRO A 33 -8.31 20.68 30.04
C PRO A 33 -9.48 19.67 30.00
N ALA A 34 -10.67 20.08 30.46
CA ALA A 34 -11.85 19.24 30.40
C ALA A 34 -12.37 19.08 28.95
N THR A 35 -12.30 20.15 28.17
CA THR A 35 -12.62 20.13 26.73
C THR A 35 -11.63 19.24 25.98
N TRP A 36 -10.33 19.35 26.24
CA TRP A 36 -9.33 18.48 25.61
C TRP A 36 -9.58 17.00 25.87
N ARG A 37 -9.90 16.62 27.11
CA ARG A 37 -10.26 15.23 27.43
C ARG A 37 -11.47 14.72 26.63
N GLN A 38 -12.45 15.58 26.37
CA GLN A 38 -13.60 15.20 25.54
C GLN A 38 -13.23 15.06 24.06
N VAL A 39 -12.39 15.97 23.55
CA VAL A 39 -11.84 15.93 22.19
C VAL A 39 -11.03 14.65 21.98
N ASP A 40 -10.16 14.30 22.92
CA ASP A 40 -9.33 13.09 22.85
C ASP A 40 -10.16 11.82 22.81
N ASN A 41 -11.19 11.72 23.65
CA ASN A 41 -12.11 10.58 23.64
C ASN A 41 -12.86 10.46 22.30
N GLN A 42 -13.36 11.57 21.75
CA GLN A 42 -14.03 11.55 20.45
C GLN A 42 -13.06 11.23 19.31
N LEU A 43 -11.81 11.68 19.39
CA LEU A 43 -10.79 11.39 18.40
C LEU A 43 -10.39 9.90 18.42
N LEU A 44 -10.32 9.29 19.61
CA LEU A 44 -10.11 7.84 19.76
C LEU A 44 -11.28 7.04 19.16
N ASP A 45 -12.52 7.44 19.41
CA ASP A 45 -13.70 6.78 18.83
C ASP A 45 -13.77 6.97 17.31
N ALA A 46 -13.43 8.16 16.82
CA ALA A 46 -13.31 8.45 15.40
C ALA A 46 -12.22 7.59 14.74
N SER A 47 -11.05 7.45 15.37
CA SER A 47 -9.97 6.60 14.91
C SER A 47 -10.41 5.14 14.82
N ARG A 48 -11.03 4.58 15.87
CA ARG A 48 -11.58 3.20 15.84
C ARG A 48 -12.62 3.00 14.74
N SER A 49 -13.48 3.99 14.53
CA SER A 49 -14.48 3.95 13.46
C SER A 49 -13.84 3.99 12.08
N ALA A 50 -12.84 4.84 11.87
CA ALA A 50 -12.07 4.93 10.64
C ALA A 50 -11.30 3.64 10.36
N THR A 51 -10.71 3.00 11.39
CA THR A 51 -10.03 1.71 11.25
C THR A 51 -10.98 0.64 10.73
N ARG A 52 -12.16 0.48 11.32
CA ARG A 52 -13.15 -0.51 10.85
C ARG A 52 -13.58 -0.28 9.40
N GLN A 53 -13.75 0.97 8.99
CA GLN A 53 -14.11 1.30 7.61
C GLN A 53 -12.97 1.03 6.64
N ALA A 54 -11.73 1.36 7.01
CA ALA A 54 -10.55 1.04 6.23
C ALA A 54 -10.30 -0.47 6.10
N GLU A 55 -10.58 -1.24 7.16
CA GLU A 55 -10.52 -2.71 7.13
C GLU A 55 -11.55 -3.29 6.16
N VAL A 56 -12.80 -2.82 6.20
CA VAL A 56 -13.85 -3.24 5.26
C VAL A 56 -13.46 -2.91 3.83
N TYR A 57 -12.91 -1.72 3.59
CA TYR A 57 -12.38 -1.33 2.29
C TYR A 57 -11.26 -2.28 1.84
N ALA A 58 -10.23 -2.50 2.66
CA ALA A 58 -9.11 -3.37 2.32
C ALA A 58 -9.55 -4.82 2.05
N GLN A 59 -10.47 -5.35 2.84
CA GLN A 59 -11.04 -6.69 2.64
C GLN A 59 -11.82 -6.76 1.33
N GLY A 60 -12.67 -5.77 1.04
CA GLY A 60 -13.43 -5.70 -0.21
C GLY A 60 -12.52 -5.59 -1.43
N SER A 61 -11.49 -4.74 -1.37
CA SER A 61 -10.48 -4.61 -2.42
C SER A 61 -9.71 -5.91 -2.63
N MET A 62 -9.28 -6.59 -1.55
CA MET A 62 -8.55 -7.85 -1.65
C MET A 62 -9.42 -8.97 -2.24
N GLU A 63 -10.70 -9.01 -1.89
CA GLU A 63 -11.66 -9.95 -2.47
C GLU A 63 -11.87 -9.69 -3.97
N HIS A 64 -12.00 -8.41 -4.33
CA HIS A 64 -12.14 -8.01 -5.73
C HIS A 64 -10.89 -8.39 -6.54
N TRP A 65 -9.70 -8.08 -6.03
CA TRP A 65 -8.42 -8.50 -6.61
C TRP A 65 -8.38 -10.02 -6.82
N ARG A 66 -8.70 -10.81 -5.79
CA ARG A 66 -8.72 -12.27 -5.87
C ARG A 66 -9.69 -12.77 -6.95
N THR A 67 -10.87 -12.17 -7.03
CA THR A 67 -11.88 -12.50 -8.05
C THR A 67 -11.34 -12.23 -9.45
N ARG A 68 -10.68 -11.08 -9.67
CA ARG A 68 -10.06 -10.73 -10.96
C ARG A 68 -8.92 -11.67 -11.32
N VAL A 69 -8.08 -12.06 -10.37
CA VAL A 69 -7.04 -13.08 -10.58
C VAL A 69 -7.65 -14.40 -11.04
N TYR A 70 -8.73 -14.88 -10.42
CA TYR A 70 -9.39 -16.12 -10.84
C TYR A 70 -10.00 -16.01 -12.24
N GLN A 71 -10.74 -14.94 -12.52
CA GLN A 71 -11.31 -14.72 -13.85
C GLN A 71 -10.24 -14.68 -14.94
N GLN A 72 -9.18 -13.91 -14.72
CA GLN A 72 -8.07 -13.79 -15.67
C GLN A 72 -7.31 -15.12 -15.83
N THR A 73 -7.21 -15.92 -14.77
CA THR A 73 -6.65 -17.27 -14.83
C THR A 73 -7.50 -18.18 -15.72
N ASP A 74 -8.81 -18.19 -15.52
CA ASP A 74 -9.74 -19.04 -16.26
C ASP A 74 -9.85 -18.63 -17.74
N GLU A 75 -9.80 -17.33 -18.03
CA GLU A 75 -9.97 -16.79 -19.38
C GLU A 75 -8.68 -16.80 -20.21
N GLN A 76 -7.52 -16.55 -19.58
CA GLN A 76 -6.27 -16.34 -20.32
C GLN A 76 -5.22 -17.42 -20.04
N PHE A 77 -5.09 -17.87 -18.79
CA PHE A 77 -4.03 -18.79 -18.42
C PHE A 77 -4.39 -20.25 -18.70
N ILE A 78 -5.55 -20.72 -18.23
CA ILE A 78 -5.97 -22.12 -18.43
C ILE A 78 -6.08 -22.48 -19.92
N PRO A 79 -6.70 -21.66 -20.80
CA PRO A 79 -6.80 -22.00 -22.22
C PRO A 79 -5.42 -22.04 -22.91
N TRP A 80 -4.54 -21.10 -22.57
CA TRP A 80 -3.15 -21.12 -23.06
C TRP A 80 -2.41 -22.36 -22.58
N PHE A 81 -2.54 -22.68 -21.30
CA PHE A 81 -1.81 -23.77 -20.65
C PHE A 81 -2.30 -25.15 -21.08
N SER A 82 -3.61 -25.33 -21.18
CA SER A 82 -4.26 -26.56 -21.66
C SER A 82 -4.24 -26.69 -23.18
N GLY A 83 -3.86 -25.63 -23.88
CA GLY A 83 -3.71 -25.62 -25.33
C GLY A 83 -2.74 -26.69 -25.80
N TYR A 84 -3.17 -27.47 -26.80
CA TYR A 84 -2.42 -28.59 -27.36
C TYR A 84 -0.97 -28.21 -27.71
N TRP A 85 -0.75 -27.07 -28.35
CA TRP A 85 0.57 -26.61 -28.76
C TRP A 85 1.50 -26.28 -27.57
N THR A 86 0.94 -25.70 -26.50
CA THR A 86 1.69 -25.40 -25.27
C THR A 86 2.10 -26.69 -24.57
N GLN A 87 1.19 -27.67 -24.49
CA GLN A 87 1.48 -28.98 -23.89
C GLN A 87 2.57 -29.73 -24.67
N GLU A 88 2.53 -29.70 -26.00
CA GLU A 88 3.53 -30.34 -26.87
C GLU A 88 4.91 -29.69 -26.67
N TRP A 89 4.96 -28.36 -26.65
CA TRP A 89 6.20 -27.61 -26.45
C TRP A 89 6.77 -27.75 -25.02
N LEU A 90 5.93 -27.74 -23.99
CA LEU A 90 6.36 -27.98 -22.61
C LEU A 90 6.94 -29.40 -22.46
N SER A 91 6.33 -30.39 -23.10
CA SER A 91 6.82 -31.78 -23.11
C SER A 91 8.20 -31.88 -23.80
N LEU A 92 8.38 -31.21 -24.94
CA LEU A 92 9.67 -31.14 -25.63
C LEU A 92 10.74 -30.45 -24.77
N LYS A 93 10.39 -29.37 -24.08
CA LYS A 93 11.30 -28.59 -23.24
C LYS A 93 11.74 -29.37 -21.99
N VAL A 94 10.81 -30.07 -21.32
CA VAL A 94 11.11 -30.97 -20.20
C VAL A 94 12.00 -32.13 -20.65
N GLY A 95 11.70 -32.72 -21.81
CA GLY A 95 12.52 -33.76 -22.43
C GLY A 95 13.97 -33.29 -22.63
N TRP A 96 14.15 -32.13 -23.26
CA TRP A 96 15.47 -31.55 -23.50
C TRP A 96 16.24 -31.24 -22.21
N TYR A 97 15.58 -30.71 -21.17
CA TYR A 97 16.23 -30.45 -19.88
C TYR A 97 16.62 -31.74 -19.15
N SER A 98 15.81 -32.79 -19.23
CA SER A 98 16.12 -34.07 -18.60
C SER A 98 17.34 -34.75 -19.22
N LEU A 99 17.49 -34.63 -20.55
CA LEU A 99 18.62 -35.14 -21.32
C LEU A 99 19.92 -34.35 -21.05
N ASN A 100 19.83 -33.02 -20.93
CA ASN A 100 21.01 -32.17 -20.77
C ASN A 100 21.55 -32.15 -19.32
N ASN A 101 20.74 -32.51 -18.33
CA ASN A 101 21.10 -32.42 -16.90
C ASN A 101 21.64 -33.72 -16.29
N ARG A 102 22.13 -34.69 -17.09
CA ARG A 102 22.72 -35.98 -16.62
C ARG A 102 21.97 -36.61 -15.43
N GLY A 103 20.64 -36.61 -15.46
CA GLY A 103 19.81 -37.29 -14.46
C GLY A 103 19.36 -36.46 -13.24
N ASP A 104 19.68 -35.17 -13.12
CA ASP A 104 19.09 -34.31 -12.07
C ASP A 104 17.71 -33.77 -12.51
N ALA A 105 16.68 -34.59 -12.30
CA ALA A 105 15.28 -34.26 -12.55
C ALA A 105 14.76 -33.08 -11.69
N GLY A 106 15.46 -32.73 -10.60
CA GLY A 106 15.08 -31.61 -9.74
C GLY A 106 15.33 -30.25 -10.41
N GLN A 107 16.41 -30.11 -11.18
CA GLN A 107 16.72 -28.86 -11.88
C GLN A 107 15.79 -28.58 -13.06
N SER A 108 15.39 -29.61 -13.81
CA SER A 108 14.44 -29.43 -14.94
C SER A 108 13.07 -29.00 -14.45
N SER A 109 12.61 -29.55 -13.33
CA SER A 109 11.33 -29.17 -12.70
C SER A 109 11.33 -27.72 -12.20
N ARG A 110 12.44 -27.24 -11.61
CA ARG A 110 12.54 -25.84 -11.15
C ARG A 110 12.46 -24.84 -12.28
N ARG A 111 13.21 -25.06 -13.37
CA ARG A 111 13.16 -24.19 -14.56
C ARG A 111 11.78 -24.14 -15.20
N LEU A 112 11.06 -25.26 -15.18
CA LEU A 112 9.69 -25.31 -15.66
C LEU A 112 8.76 -24.48 -14.76
N ALA A 113 8.91 -24.61 -13.44
CA ALA A 113 8.13 -23.83 -12.47
C ALA A 113 8.39 -22.33 -12.61
N GLU A 114 9.66 -21.91 -12.71
CA GLU A 114 10.05 -20.52 -12.97
C GLU A 114 9.40 -19.98 -14.24
N TYR A 115 9.45 -20.74 -15.34
CA TYR A 115 8.81 -20.34 -16.58
C TYR A 115 7.28 -20.23 -16.47
N LEU A 116 6.62 -21.17 -15.79
CA LEU A 116 5.17 -21.10 -15.57
C LEU A 116 4.79 -19.92 -14.68
N GLN A 117 5.62 -19.60 -13.69
CA GLN A 117 5.45 -18.44 -12.83
C GLN A 117 5.59 -17.13 -13.63
N GLU A 118 6.59 -17.02 -14.51
CA GLU A 118 6.74 -15.87 -15.42
C GLU A 118 5.50 -15.71 -16.31
N GLN A 119 5.02 -16.80 -16.92
CA GLN A 119 3.82 -16.74 -17.76
C GLN A 119 2.56 -16.41 -16.97
N TYR A 120 2.43 -16.88 -15.74
CA TYR A 120 1.33 -16.50 -14.85
C TYR A 120 1.40 -15.02 -14.47
N GLN A 121 2.60 -14.51 -14.16
CA GLN A 121 2.83 -13.10 -13.88
C GLN A 121 2.42 -12.22 -15.06
N GLU A 122 2.89 -12.54 -16.27
CA GLU A 122 2.62 -11.74 -17.48
C GLU A 122 1.16 -11.78 -17.93
N ARG A 123 0.51 -12.94 -17.79
CA ARG A 123 -0.85 -13.17 -18.35
C ARG A 123 -1.97 -12.91 -17.35
N VAL A 124 -1.69 -13.08 -16.06
CA VAL A 124 -2.69 -12.97 -15.00
C VAL A 124 -2.41 -11.75 -14.13
N LEU A 125 -1.26 -11.71 -13.48
CA LEU A 125 -1.03 -10.72 -12.42
C LEU A 125 -0.79 -9.31 -12.94
N ALA A 126 0.03 -9.14 -13.99
CA ALA A 126 0.30 -7.83 -14.56
C ALA A 126 -0.96 -7.18 -15.16
N PRO A 127 -1.83 -7.89 -15.90
CA PRO A 127 -3.11 -7.32 -16.33
C PRO A 127 -4.05 -6.98 -15.18
N VAL A 128 -4.15 -7.84 -14.16
CA VAL A 128 -5.00 -7.56 -12.99
C VAL A 128 -4.50 -6.34 -12.21
N ALA A 129 -3.18 -6.17 -12.08
CA ALA A 129 -2.58 -5.02 -11.40
C ALA A 129 -2.90 -3.67 -12.07
N LEU A 130 -3.24 -3.65 -13.36
CA LEU A 130 -3.71 -2.43 -14.03
C LEU A 130 -5.12 -2.00 -13.57
N GLU A 131 -5.91 -2.94 -13.05
CA GLU A 131 -7.25 -2.67 -12.52
C GLU A 131 -7.24 -2.53 -11.00
N ILE A 132 -6.51 -3.41 -10.32
CA ILE A 132 -6.37 -3.43 -8.86
C ILE A 132 -5.04 -4.09 -8.47
N ASP A 133 -4.17 -3.31 -7.83
CA ASP A 133 -2.88 -3.79 -7.34
C ASP A 133 -2.95 -4.09 -5.85
N ALA A 134 -2.76 -5.37 -5.50
CA ALA A 134 -2.76 -5.81 -4.12
C ALA A 134 -1.60 -5.22 -3.29
N ASP A 135 -0.49 -4.82 -3.91
CA ASP A 135 0.59 -4.12 -3.21
C ASP A 135 0.20 -2.69 -2.83
N GLU A 136 -0.77 -2.08 -3.52
CA GLU A 136 -1.27 -0.74 -3.26
C GLU A 136 -2.45 -0.70 -2.27
N ILE A 137 -3.26 -1.77 -2.18
CA ILE A 137 -4.48 -1.82 -1.33
C ILE A 137 -4.22 -1.37 0.12
N ALA A 138 -3.09 -1.79 0.73
CA ALA A 138 -2.76 -1.38 2.09
C ALA A 138 -2.50 0.12 2.20
N GLY A 139 -1.88 0.71 1.17
CA GLY A 139 -1.64 2.15 1.07
C GLY A 139 -2.94 2.93 0.89
N GLU A 140 -3.79 2.47 -0.01
CA GLU A 140 -5.10 3.06 -0.27
C GLU A 140 -6.01 3.00 0.96
N ALA A 141 -6.02 1.88 1.68
CA ALA A 141 -6.80 1.75 2.91
C ALA A 141 -6.31 2.71 4.01
N MET A 142 -5.00 2.93 4.11
CA MET A 142 -4.46 3.91 5.04
C MET A 142 -4.79 5.35 4.64
N GLU A 143 -4.74 5.68 3.35
CA GLU A 143 -5.18 6.99 2.85
C GLU A 143 -6.67 7.20 3.19
N PHE A 144 -7.50 6.17 2.97
CA PHE A 144 -8.92 6.22 3.33
C PHE A 144 -9.14 6.39 4.84
N TYR A 145 -8.38 5.68 5.69
CA TYR A 145 -8.38 5.87 7.14
C TYR A 145 -8.08 7.33 7.53
N VAL A 146 -7.01 7.91 6.97
CA VAL A 146 -6.60 9.29 7.27
C VAL A 146 -7.64 10.29 6.78
N GLN A 147 -8.23 10.09 5.60
CA GLN A 147 -9.31 10.93 5.08
C GLN A 147 -10.54 10.92 6.01
N LEU A 148 -10.97 9.76 6.49
CA LEU A 148 -12.08 9.65 7.45
C LEU A 148 -11.74 10.38 8.76
N LEU A 149 -10.51 10.24 9.25
CA LEU A 149 -10.09 10.90 10.48
C LEU A 149 -10.02 12.43 10.33
N ARG A 150 -9.55 12.94 9.17
CA ARG A 150 -9.59 14.38 8.83
C ARG A 150 -11.02 14.92 8.87
N GLN A 151 -11.97 14.21 8.26
CA GLN A 151 -13.37 14.61 8.25
C GLN A 151 -13.96 14.68 9.66
N GLN A 152 -13.69 13.67 10.49
CA GLN A 152 -14.12 13.66 11.89
C GLN A 152 -13.47 14.78 12.71
N LEU A 153 -12.18 15.05 12.48
CA LEU A 153 -11.48 16.13 13.17
C LEU A 153 -12.11 17.50 12.89
N VAL A 154 -12.51 17.77 11.64
CA VAL A 154 -13.22 19.02 11.29
C VAL A 154 -14.54 19.12 12.06
N GLN A 155 -15.30 18.03 12.16
CA GLN A 155 -16.56 18.02 12.92
C GLN A 155 -16.34 18.26 14.41
N ILE A 156 -15.33 17.62 15.01
CA ILE A 156 -14.95 17.80 16.42
C ILE A 156 -14.50 19.25 16.66
N GLY A 157 -13.63 19.78 15.79
CA GLY A 157 -13.14 21.16 15.87
C GLY A 157 -14.27 22.18 15.84
N ASN A 158 -15.23 22.00 14.93
CA ASN A 158 -16.41 22.87 14.84
C ASN A 158 -17.32 22.76 16.08
N ARG A 159 -17.56 21.54 16.59
CA ARG A 159 -18.41 21.30 17.76
C ARG A 159 -17.90 21.98 19.02
N TYR A 160 -16.58 21.94 19.22
CA TYR A 160 -15.92 22.53 20.40
C TYR A 160 -15.36 23.93 20.14
N GLN A 161 -15.57 24.49 18.95
CA GLN A 161 -15.06 25.80 18.53
C GLN A 161 -13.55 25.94 18.77
N LEU A 162 -12.81 24.86 18.45
CA LEU A 162 -11.37 24.78 18.73
C LEU A 162 -10.61 25.75 17.84
N PRO A 163 -9.76 26.62 18.40
CA PRO A 163 -8.86 27.44 17.60
C PRO A 163 -7.83 26.55 16.88
N ALA A 164 -7.71 26.70 15.56
CA ALA A 164 -6.81 25.87 14.75
C ALA A 164 -5.37 25.80 15.30
N PRO A 165 -4.72 26.90 15.74
CA PRO A 165 -3.36 26.84 16.28
C PRO A 165 -3.26 25.97 17.55
N GLN A 166 -4.28 26.00 18.41
CA GLN A 166 -4.29 25.18 19.64
C GLN A 166 -4.56 23.71 19.33
N LEU A 167 -5.43 23.44 18.35
CA LEU A 167 -5.69 22.08 17.87
C LEU A 167 -4.44 21.46 17.24
N ASP A 168 -3.75 22.20 16.39
CA ASP A 168 -2.51 21.74 15.77
C ASP A 168 -1.41 21.47 16.79
N GLN A 169 -1.27 22.35 17.79
CA GLN A 169 -0.32 22.15 18.88
C GLN A 169 -0.68 20.91 19.71
N HIS A 170 -1.96 20.66 19.96
CA HIS A 170 -2.42 19.48 20.69
C HIS A 170 -2.15 18.20 19.91
N LEU A 171 -2.52 18.15 18.63
CA LEU A 171 -2.26 17.01 17.75
C LEU A 171 -0.76 16.78 17.51
N GLY A 172 0.06 17.84 17.57
CA GLY A 172 1.51 17.76 17.45
C GLY A 172 2.19 17.03 18.61
N GLN A 173 1.52 16.89 19.76
CA GLN A 173 2.03 16.17 20.93
C GLN A 173 1.81 14.66 20.83
N VAL A 174 0.91 14.21 19.94
CA VAL A 174 0.61 12.80 19.73
C VAL A 174 1.52 12.25 18.64
N GLN A 175 2.37 11.29 18.98
CA GLN A 175 3.14 10.55 17.98
C GLN A 175 2.24 9.52 17.30
N ALA A 176 2.14 9.59 15.98
CA ALA A 176 1.36 8.67 15.16
C ALA A 176 2.24 7.59 14.51
N ILE A 177 3.47 7.95 14.13
CA ILE A 177 4.47 7.03 13.59
C ILE A 177 5.75 7.19 14.41
N ASP A 178 6.29 6.09 14.94
CA ASP A 178 7.60 6.05 15.60
C ASP A 178 8.32 4.75 15.22
N LEU A 179 9.19 4.84 14.21
CA LEU A 179 9.97 3.70 13.70
C LEU A 179 11.44 3.76 14.15
N GLY A 180 11.84 4.82 14.86
CA GLY A 180 13.23 5.06 15.23
C GLY A 180 13.53 6.52 15.55
N PRO A 181 14.77 6.85 15.92
CA PRO A 181 15.14 8.18 16.40
C PRO A 181 15.15 9.28 15.34
N ALA A 182 15.25 8.92 14.05
CA ALA A 182 15.40 9.89 12.96
C ALA A 182 14.08 10.63 12.67
N ALA A 183 14.18 11.91 12.25
CA ALA A 183 13.01 12.72 11.93
C ALA A 183 12.20 12.16 10.75
N GLU A 184 12.86 11.49 9.80
CA GLU A 184 12.22 10.79 8.67
C GLU A 184 11.54 9.47 9.06
N GLN A 185 11.71 9.00 10.30
CA GLN A 185 11.10 7.78 10.83
C GLN A 185 9.95 8.08 11.81
N ARG A 186 9.64 9.36 11.99
CA ARG A 186 8.65 9.84 12.96
C ARG A 186 7.65 10.77 12.31
N ALA A 187 6.42 10.69 12.77
CA ALA A 187 5.41 11.67 12.41
C ALA A 187 4.41 11.84 13.55
N SER A 188 4.10 13.10 13.87
CA SER A 188 2.99 13.42 14.76
C SER A 188 1.65 13.27 14.05
N LEU A 189 0.58 13.17 14.84
CA LEU A 189 -0.79 13.13 14.31
C LEU A 189 -1.12 14.40 13.51
N ALA A 190 -0.62 15.56 13.93
CA ALA A 190 -0.75 16.80 13.16
C ALA A 190 -0.13 16.69 11.76
N GLN A 191 1.06 16.11 11.64
CA GLN A 191 1.73 15.91 10.34
C GLN A 191 0.96 14.92 9.46
N LEU A 192 0.51 13.79 10.04
CA LEU A 192 -0.28 12.79 9.34
C LEU A 192 -1.60 13.37 8.77
N LEU A 193 -2.29 14.20 9.56
CA LEU A 193 -3.58 14.78 9.18
C LEU A 193 -3.46 15.98 8.24
N ARG A 194 -2.29 16.61 8.08
CA ARG A 194 -2.11 17.77 7.19
C ARG A 194 -1.55 17.42 5.81
N VAL A 195 -0.74 16.36 5.71
CA VAL A 195 -0.04 16.03 4.46
C VAL A 195 -0.92 15.19 3.54
N GLU A 196 -1.25 15.71 2.37
CA GLU A 196 -2.07 15.02 1.36
C GLU A 196 -1.35 14.95 0.00
N PRO A 197 -1.23 13.75 -0.62
CA PRO A 197 -1.52 12.42 -0.07
C PRO A 197 -0.53 12.01 1.04
N ILE A 198 -0.88 11.03 1.87
CA ILE A 198 -0.04 10.55 2.98
C ILE A 198 1.31 10.01 2.49
N ALA A 199 1.39 9.59 1.24
CA ALA A 199 2.62 9.17 0.57
C ALA A 199 3.73 10.24 0.58
N ARG A 200 3.39 11.53 0.74
CA ARG A 200 4.37 12.62 0.85
C ARG A 200 5.00 12.72 2.24
N LEU A 201 4.47 12.02 3.24
CA LEU A 201 5.01 12.01 4.59
C LEU A 201 6.28 11.13 4.63
N PRO A 202 7.45 11.66 5.00
CA PRO A 202 8.71 10.90 4.95
C PRO A 202 8.67 9.58 5.73
N ALA A 203 8.02 9.58 6.90
CA ALA A 203 7.90 8.40 7.77
C ALA A 203 6.95 7.32 7.23
N TYR A 204 6.16 7.63 6.21
CA TYR A 204 5.13 6.71 5.73
C TYR A 204 5.68 5.58 4.85
N GLY A 205 6.63 5.87 3.95
CA GLY A 205 7.28 4.84 3.13
C GLY A 205 7.94 3.73 3.96
N PRO A 206 8.79 4.08 4.95
CA PRO A 206 9.38 3.12 5.88
C PRO A 206 8.33 2.33 6.69
N LEU A 207 7.22 2.97 7.10
CA LEU A 207 6.13 2.30 7.80
C LEU A 207 5.51 1.21 6.91
N LEU A 208 5.18 1.53 5.66
CA LEU A 208 4.64 0.56 4.71
C LEU A 208 5.60 -0.60 4.48
N GLN A 209 6.90 -0.30 4.34
CA GLN A 209 7.91 -1.35 4.17
C GLN A 209 8.00 -2.27 5.40
N GLN A 210 7.94 -1.70 6.60
CA GLN A 210 7.92 -2.48 7.84
C GLN A 210 6.65 -3.34 7.97
N LEU A 211 5.48 -2.81 7.60
CA LEU A 211 4.22 -3.57 7.63
C LEU A 211 4.25 -4.73 6.61
N ARG A 212 4.77 -4.48 5.40
CA ARG A 212 4.98 -5.52 4.38
C ARG A 212 5.99 -6.56 4.85
N GLY A 213 7.08 -6.13 5.48
CA GLY A 213 8.11 -7.01 6.05
C GLY A 213 7.61 -7.85 7.23
N ALA A 214 6.85 -7.25 8.14
CA ALA A 214 6.24 -7.93 9.28
C ALA A 214 5.25 -9.01 8.83
N ALA A 215 4.41 -8.71 7.84
CA ALA A 215 3.51 -9.69 7.23
C ALA A 215 4.26 -10.85 6.55
N ALA A 216 5.47 -10.61 6.03
CA ALA A 216 6.34 -11.64 5.48
C ALA A 216 7.05 -12.48 6.55
N THR A 217 7.28 -11.95 7.76
CA THR A 217 7.90 -12.68 8.87
C THR A 217 6.89 -13.44 9.75
N GLU A 218 5.64 -12.99 9.86
CA GLU A 218 4.58 -13.74 10.56
C GLU A 218 4.13 -15.00 9.79
N ARG A 219 4.49 -15.10 8.51
CA ARG A 219 4.25 -16.26 7.65
C ARG A 219 5.59 -16.77 7.15
N ASP A 220 6.21 -17.69 7.87
CA ASP A 220 7.46 -18.35 7.47
C ASP A 220 7.37 -18.90 6.02
N SER A 221 7.85 -18.14 5.02
CA SER A 221 8.17 -18.47 3.60
C SER A 221 7.60 -17.47 2.56
N PRO A 222 8.28 -17.25 1.41
CA PRO A 222 8.46 -15.93 0.82
C PRO A 222 7.36 -15.46 -0.14
N ALA A 223 7.36 -14.12 -0.27
CA ALA A 223 6.71 -13.26 -1.26
C ALA A 223 5.28 -12.76 -0.90
N PRO A 224 4.94 -11.48 -1.18
CA PRO A 224 3.68 -10.85 -0.79
C PRO A 224 2.48 -11.63 -1.33
N GLY A 225 1.28 -11.42 -0.75
CA GLY A 225 0.08 -12.25 -1.02
C GLY A 225 -0.20 -12.56 -2.50
N VAL A 226 0.21 -11.69 -3.42
CA VAL A 226 0.22 -11.90 -4.88
C VAL A 226 1.18 -13.01 -5.32
N ALA A 227 2.45 -12.90 -4.96
CA ALA A 227 3.49 -13.86 -5.29
C ALA A 227 3.28 -15.18 -4.53
N GLN A 228 2.74 -15.15 -3.31
CA GLN A 228 2.37 -16.37 -2.58
C GLN A 228 1.15 -17.07 -3.20
N VAL A 229 0.12 -16.34 -3.64
CA VAL A 229 -1.01 -16.93 -4.37
C VAL A 229 -0.55 -17.47 -5.73
N ALA A 230 0.32 -16.74 -6.44
CA ALA A 230 0.95 -17.22 -7.67
C ALA A 230 1.77 -18.49 -7.43
N GLN A 231 2.57 -18.52 -6.35
CA GLN A 231 3.43 -19.65 -5.99
C GLN A 231 2.62 -20.85 -5.54
N VAL A 232 1.62 -20.69 -4.65
CA VAL A 232 0.71 -21.77 -4.23
C VAL A 232 -0.08 -22.33 -5.42
N THR A 233 -0.50 -21.46 -6.35
CA THR A 233 -1.18 -21.90 -7.58
C THR A 233 -0.20 -22.64 -8.51
N SER A 234 1.04 -22.14 -8.65
CA SER A 234 2.11 -22.80 -9.41
C SER A 234 2.50 -24.15 -8.82
N ASP A 235 2.65 -24.26 -7.50
CA ASP A 235 2.94 -25.51 -6.77
C ASP A 235 1.81 -26.53 -6.94
N LYS A 236 0.56 -26.07 -6.85
CA LYS A 236 -0.62 -26.91 -7.08
C LYS A 236 -0.68 -27.42 -8.51
N LEU A 237 -0.36 -26.58 -9.49
CA LEU A 237 -0.25 -26.99 -10.88
C LEU A 237 0.91 -27.98 -11.05
N GLN A 238 2.10 -27.71 -10.51
CA GLN A 238 3.25 -28.63 -10.54
C GLN A 238 2.91 -30.01 -9.98
N ALA A 239 2.19 -30.07 -8.85
CA ALA A 239 1.72 -31.34 -8.27
C ALA A 239 0.76 -32.11 -9.21
N GLN A 240 -0.09 -31.39 -9.95
CA GLN A 240 -0.95 -31.99 -10.97
C GLN A 240 -0.15 -32.53 -12.17
N PHE A 241 0.93 -31.85 -12.60
CA PHE A 241 1.82 -32.36 -13.66
C PHE A 241 2.65 -33.55 -13.21
N ALA A 242 3.17 -33.53 -11.98
CA ALA A 242 3.88 -34.68 -11.41
C ALA A 242 2.98 -35.92 -11.39
N THR A 243 1.70 -35.75 -11.03
CA THR A 243 0.73 -36.85 -10.98
C THR A 243 0.36 -37.37 -12.38
N ARG A 244 0.21 -36.48 -13.37
CA ARG A 244 -0.09 -36.86 -14.78
C ARG A 244 1.12 -37.44 -15.51
N GLY A 245 2.33 -36.98 -15.21
CA GLY A 245 3.58 -37.50 -15.77
C GLY A 245 3.87 -38.94 -15.33
N VAL A 246 3.50 -39.32 -14.10
CA VAL A 246 3.63 -40.71 -13.62
C VAL A 246 2.61 -41.62 -14.30
N ALA A 247 1.41 -41.13 -14.64
CA ALA A 247 0.41 -41.89 -15.41
C ALA A 247 0.82 -42.08 -16.89
N GLY A 248 1.53 -41.12 -17.48
CA GLY A 248 2.06 -41.22 -18.85
C GLY A 248 3.23 -42.19 -19.02
N ALA A 249 3.95 -42.53 -17.93
CA ALA A 249 5.09 -43.43 -17.98
C ALA A 249 4.71 -44.93 -18.00
N VAL A 250 3.46 -45.30 -17.71
CA VAL A 250 3.04 -46.72 -17.65
C VAL A 250 2.44 -47.23 -18.98
N ALA A 251 2.16 -46.35 -19.95
CA ALA A 251 1.57 -46.75 -21.23
C ALA A 251 2.59 -47.14 -22.32
N ALA A 252 3.89 -46.93 -22.11
CA ALA A 252 4.93 -47.17 -23.13
C ALA A 252 5.70 -48.51 -22.98
N ALA A 253 5.24 -49.42 -22.12
CA ALA A 253 5.90 -50.72 -21.90
C ALA A 253 4.91 -51.90 -21.97
N THR A 254 4.31 -52.12 -23.14
CA THR A 254 3.75 -53.45 -23.48
C THR A 254 4.41 -53.96 -24.75
N PRO A 255 5.37 -54.90 -24.68
CA PRO A 255 5.83 -55.61 -25.86
C PRO A 255 4.71 -56.53 -26.35
N ARG A 256 4.33 -56.34 -27.61
CA ARG A 256 3.40 -57.18 -28.36
C ARG A 256 4.04 -58.55 -28.57
N VAL A 257 3.56 -59.57 -27.87
CA VAL A 257 3.98 -60.96 -28.10
C VAL A 257 3.11 -61.53 -29.22
N ALA A 258 3.77 -61.92 -30.32
CA ALA A 258 3.14 -62.66 -31.41
C ALA A 258 3.10 -64.15 -31.06
N ASN A 259 1.98 -64.79 -31.38
CA ASN A 259 1.87 -66.20 -31.73
C ASN A 259 0.86 -66.30 -32.89
#